data_AF-A0A438I8I9-F1
#
_entry.id   AF-A0A438I8I9-F1
#
_cell.length_a   1.000
_cell.length_b   1.000
_cell.length_c   1.000
_cell.angle_alpha   90.00
_cell.angle_beta   90.00
_cell.angle_gamma   90.00
#
_symmetry.space_group_name_H-M   'P 1'
#
loop_
_entity.id
_entity.type
_entity.pdbx_description
1 polymer ?
#
loop_
_entity_poly.entity_id
_entity_poly.type
_entity_poly.pdbx_seq_one_letter_code
_entity_poly.pdbx_strand_id
1 'polypeptide(L)'
;MGPVGAFNNSPLHLTIEKLNDKNYREWAQTIKLVIDGKGKLGHLTGKTRRPPPTDVAASQKWQSENSFITSYLINSMKLAIGKTYMFVLTAKDVWDAIWETYSDAENAS
;
A
#
# COMPACT_ATOMS: atom_id res chain seq x y z
N MET A 1 24.19 28.51 -1.29
CA MET A 1 23.59 27.26 -0.76
C MET A 1 22.16 27.61 -0.39
N GLY A 2 21.18 27.18 -1.19
CA GLY A 2 19.76 27.48 -0.93
C GLY A 2 19.22 26.64 0.24
N PRO A 3 18.09 27.03 0.84
CA PRO A 3 17.54 26.29 1.97
C PRO A 3 17.06 24.93 1.46
N VAL A 4 17.51 23.87 2.13
CA VAL A 4 16.94 22.53 2.01
C VAL A 4 15.47 22.67 2.37
N GLY A 5 14.61 22.64 1.35
CA GLY A 5 13.17 22.74 1.52
C GLY A 5 12.72 21.65 2.47
N ALA A 6 12.28 22.07 3.65
CA ALA A 6 11.55 21.22 4.56
C ALA A 6 10.36 20.64 3.77
N PHE A 7 10.36 19.33 3.53
CA PHE A 7 9.17 18.60 3.17
C PHE A 7 8.27 18.67 4.40
N ASN A 8 7.56 19.79 4.51
CA ASN A 8 6.68 20.11 5.61
C ASN A 8 5.71 18.95 5.81
N ASN A 9 5.51 18.58 7.08
CA ASN A 9 4.56 17.58 7.56
C ASN A 9 3.08 17.94 7.29
N SER A 10 2.78 18.66 6.21
CA SER A 10 1.44 18.78 5.68
C SER A 10 1.00 17.38 5.24
N PRO A 11 -0.17 16.87 5.69
CA PRO A 11 -0.74 15.70 5.08
C PRO A 11 -0.85 16.02 3.59
N LEU A 12 -0.13 15.28 2.74
CA LEU A 12 -0.40 15.30 1.32
C LEU A 12 -1.88 14.91 1.20
N HIS A 13 -2.75 15.91 0.96
CA HIS A 13 -4.12 15.70 0.52
C HIS A 13 -4.07 15.18 -0.93
N LEU A 14 -3.39 14.06 -1.12
CA LEU A 14 -3.49 13.24 -2.31
C LEU A 14 -4.90 12.66 -2.24
N THR A 15 -5.81 13.27 -3.00
CA THR A 15 -7.08 12.62 -3.32
C THR A 15 -6.73 11.39 -4.14
N ILE A 16 -6.50 10.27 -3.46
CA ILE A 16 -6.35 8.97 -4.13
C ILE A 16 -7.72 8.67 -4.69
N GLU A 17 -7.84 8.72 -6.02
CA GLU A 17 -9.03 8.18 -6.67
C GLU A 17 -9.13 6.71 -6.30
N LYS A 18 -10.28 6.32 -5.75
CA LYS A 18 -10.46 4.95 -5.28
C LYS A 18 -10.31 3.97 -6.44
N LEU A 19 -9.60 2.87 -6.19
CA LEU A 19 -9.43 1.80 -7.17
C LEU A 19 -10.79 1.39 -7.74
N ASN A 20 -10.84 1.30 -9.05
CA ASN A 20 -11.93 0.79 -9.86
C ASN A 20 -11.37 -0.02 -11.02
N ASP A 21 -12.25 -0.55 -11.87
CA ASP A 21 -11.88 -1.49 -12.93
C ASP A 21 -11.08 -0.84 -14.09
N LYS A 22 -10.80 0.47 -14.04
CA LYS A 22 -10.21 1.24 -15.15
C LYS A 22 -8.98 2.08 -14.79
N ASN A 23 -8.65 2.23 -13.50
CA ASN A 23 -7.61 3.16 -13.04
C ASN A 23 -6.49 2.46 -12.27
N TYR A 24 -6.24 1.19 -12.57
CA TYR A 24 -5.30 0.37 -11.82
C TYR A 24 -3.90 0.97 -11.81
N ARG A 25 -3.38 1.39 -12.98
CA ARG A 25 -2.01 1.91 -13.08
C ARG A 25 -1.82 3.22 -12.31
N GLU A 26 -2.76 4.17 -12.43
CA GLU A 26 -2.70 5.44 -11.70
C GLU A 26 -2.85 5.22 -10.19
N TRP A 27 -3.77 4.35 -9.78
CA TRP A 27 -3.96 3.99 -8.38
C TRP A 27 -2.72 3.30 -7.80
N ALA A 28 -2.18 2.31 -8.51
CA ALA A 28 -1.01 1.54 -8.07
C ALA A 28 0.21 2.45 -7.91
N GLN A 29 0.43 3.37 -8.85
CA GLN A 29 1.53 4.33 -8.75
C GLN A 29 1.37 5.27 -7.56
N THR A 30 0.16 5.75 -7.31
CA THR A 30 -0.12 6.64 -6.18
C THR A 30 0.12 5.94 -4.84
N ILE A 31 -0.34 4.69 -4.70
CA ILE A 31 -0.11 3.90 -3.49
C ILE A 31 1.39 3.65 -3.26
N LYS A 32 2.13 3.27 -4.31
CA LYS A 32 3.59 3.09 -4.21
C LYS A 32 4.26 4.35 -3.69
N LEU A 33 3.93 5.53 -4.24
CA LEU A 33 4.50 6.81 -3.80
C LEU A 33 4.18 7.14 -2.35
N VAL A 34 2.94 6.95 -1.90
CA VAL A 34 2.56 7.25 -0.50
C VAL A 34 3.28 6.31 0.48
N ILE A 35 3.36 5.03 0.17
CA ILE A 35 4.00 4.05 1.05
C ILE A 35 5.54 4.21 1.03
N ASP A 36 6.12 4.55 -0.11
CA ASP A 36 7.55 4.82 -0.24
C ASP A 36 7.95 6.13 0.44
N GLY A 37 7.12 7.16 0.36
CA GLY A 37 7.30 8.41 1.13
C GLY A 37 7.31 8.20 2.65
N LYS A 38 6.82 7.06 3.14
CA LYS A 38 6.89 6.64 4.56
C LYS A 38 8.05 5.66 4.85
N GLY A 39 8.86 5.33 3.85
CA GLY A 39 9.94 4.35 3.92
C GLY A 39 9.45 2.92 4.11
N LYS A 40 8.22 2.60 3.68
CA LYS A 40 7.59 1.29 3.93
C LYS A 40 7.33 0.46 2.68
N LEU A 41 7.89 0.83 1.53
CA LEU A 41 7.70 0.13 0.25
C LEU A 41 8.11 -1.35 0.31
N GLY A 42 9.04 -1.69 1.20
CA GLY A 42 9.44 -3.07 1.45
C GLY A 42 8.31 -4.00 1.91
N HIS A 43 7.26 -3.47 2.55
CA HIS A 43 6.08 -4.26 2.94
C HIS A 43 5.21 -4.66 1.74
N LEU A 44 5.11 -3.81 0.71
CA LEU A 44 4.39 -4.15 -0.53
C LEU A 44 5.20 -5.12 -1.40
N THR A 45 6.51 -4.88 -1.50
CA THR A 45 7.40 -5.67 -2.38
C THR A 45 7.89 -6.98 -1.74
N GLY A 46 7.65 -7.19 -0.44
CA GLY A 46 8.17 -8.33 0.32
C GLY A 46 9.65 -8.22 0.71
N LYS A 47 10.32 -7.10 0.41
CA LYS A 47 11.70 -6.84 0.87
C LYS A 47 11.76 -6.73 2.40
N THR A 48 10.72 -6.18 3.03
CA THR A 48 10.58 -6.15 4.49
C THR A 48 9.98 -7.47 4.96
N ARG A 49 10.85 -8.43 5.31
CA ARG A 49 10.44 -9.76 5.77
C ARG A 49 9.88 -9.69 7.19
N ARG A 50 8.90 -10.55 7.47
CA ARG A 50 8.37 -10.75 8.83
C ARG A 50 9.50 -11.26 9.74
N PRO A 51 9.79 -10.59 10.86
CA PRO A 51 10.78 -11.06 11.82
C PRO A 51 10.39 -12.38 12.48
N PRO A 52 11.35 -13.13 13.05
CA PRO A 52 11.07 -14.30 13.85
C PRO A 52 10.20 -13.93 15.07
N PRO A 53 9.28 -14.82 15.52
CA PRO A 53 8.45 -14.55 16.70
C PRO A 53 9.24 -14.33 18.00
N THR A 54 10.49 -14.78 18.05
CA THR A 54 11.40 -14.60 19.19
C THR A 54 11.85 -13.15 19.37
N ASP A 55 11.84 -12.34 18.30
CA ASP A 55 12.06 -10.90 18.39
C ASP A 55 10.70 -10.18 18.50
N VAL A 56 10.19 -10.14 19.74
CA VAL A 56 8.86 -9.61 20.04
C VAL A 56 8.71 -8.16 19.59
N ALA A 57 9.73 -7.32 19.81
CA ALA A 57 9.69 -5.91 19.47
C ALA A 57 9.67 -5.68 17.95
N ALA A 58 10.53 -6.38 17.19
CA ALA A 58 10.51 -6.30 15.74
C ALA A 58 9.23 -6.87 15.15
N SER A 59 8.72 -7.98 15.70
CA SER A 59 7.47 -8.62 15.26
C SER A 59 6.26 -7.70 15.45
N GLN A 60 6.12 -7.07 16.62
CA GLN A 60 5.05 -6.10 16.90
C GLN A 60 5.13 -4.87 15.99
N LYS A 61 6.34 -4.34 15.78
CA LYS A 61 6.56 -3.21 14.84
C LYS A 61 6.13 -3.59 13.43
N TRP A 62 6.59 -4.75 12.94
CA TRP A 62 6.23 -5.25 11.61
C TRP A 62 4.71 -5.42 11.47
N GLN A 63 4.05 -6.00 12.47
CA GLN A 63 2.61 -6.21 12.46
C GLN A 63 1.83 -4.89 12.43
N SER A 64 2.23 -3.89 13.22
CA SER A 64 1.62 -2.57 13.23
C SER A 64 1.75 -1.87 11.86
N GLU A 65 2.95 -1.91 11.27
CA GLU A 65 3.19 -1.34 9.93
C GLU A 65 2.40 -2.08 8.84
N ASN A 66 2.37 -3.41 8.87
CA ASN A 66 1.59 -4.22 7.93
C ASN A 66 0.09 -3.91 8.02
N SER A 67 -0.46 -3.81 9.24
CA SER A 67 -1.88 -3.46 9.44
C SER A 67 -2.19 -2.04 8.94
N PHE A 68 -1.29 -1.08 9.20
CA PHE A 68 -1.43 0.28 8.68
C PHE A 68 -1.49 0.30 7.14
N ILE A 69 -0.59 -0.43 6.47
CA ILE A 69 -0.56 -0.45 5.00
C ILE A 69 -1.77 -1.20 4.44
N THR A 70 -2.14 -2.33 5.05
CA THR A 70 -3.31 -3.13 4.64
C THR A 70 -4.59 -2.30 4.71
N SER A 71 -4.79 -1.56 5.82
CA SER A 71 -5.92 -0.65 5.96
C SER A 71 -5.87 0.52 4.97
N TYR A 72 -4.68 1.04 4.65
CA TYR A 72 -4.53 2.06 3.61
C TYR A 72 -4.95 1.54 2.23
N LEU A 73 -4.52 0.32 1.87
CA LEU A 73 -4.93 -0.35 0.63
C LEU A 73 -6.45 -0.48 0.58
N ILE A 74 -7.08 -1.11 1.57
CA ILE A 74 -8.53 -1.37 1.58
C ILE A 74 -9.33 -0.06 1.50
N ASN A 75 -8.94 0.96 2.26
CA ASN A 75 -9.64 2.25 2.27
C ASN A 75 -9.49 3.04 0.96
N SER A 76 -8.44 2.77 0.19
CA SER A 76 -8.18 3.36 -1.12
C SER A 76 -8.93 2.66 -2.27
N MET A 77 -9.80 1.69 -1.99
CA MET A 77 -10.60 0.99 -3.00
C MET A 77 -12.08 1.38 -2.91
N LYS A 78 -12.82 1.20 -4.01
CA LYS A 78 -14.29 1.18 -3.94
C LYS A 78 -14.72 0.06 -2.99
N LEU A 79 -15.80 0.30 -2.24
CA LEU A 79 -16.26 -0.60 -1.17
C LEU A 79 -16.46 -2.05 -1.66
N ALA A 80 -17.01 -2.22 -2.87
CA ALA A 80 -17.22 -3.54 -3.46
C ALA A 80 -15.91 -4.33 -3.65
N ILE A 81 -14.84 -3.64 -4.09
CA ILE A 81 -13.51 -4.22 -4.29
C ILE A 81 -12.83 -4.46 -2.93
N GLY A 82 -12.85 -3.46 -2.05
CA GLY A 82 -12.19 -3.55 -0.74
C GLY A 82 -12.72 -4.69 0.14
N LYS A 83 -14.01 -5.03 0.04
CA LYS A 83 -14.61 -6.17 0.77
C LYS A 83 -13.98 -7.50 0.38
N THR A 84 -13.58 -7.68 -0.88
CA THR A 84 -12.94 -8.91 -1.37
C THR A 84 -11.60 -9.18 -0.67
N TYR A 85 -10.89 -8.12 -0.29
CA TYR A 85 -9.54 -8.21 0.29
C TYR A 85 -9.50 -8.01 1.81
N MET A 86 -10.64 -7.79 2.46
CA MET A 86 -10.72 -7.41 3.87
C MET A 86 -10.10 -8.44 4.84
N PHE A 87 -10.10 -9.71 4.47
CA PHE A 87 -9.60 -10.81 5.32
C PHE A 87 -8.20 -11.32 4.91
N VAL A 88 -7.54 -10.66 3.95
CA VAL A 88 -6.19 -11.01 3.54
C VAL A 88 -5.19 -10.53 4.59
N LEU A 89 -4.24 -11.39 4.94
CA LEU A 89 -3.42 -11.26 6.16
C LEU A 89 -2.31 -10.20 6.05
N THR A 90 -1.75 -10.00 4.86
CA THR A 90 -0.60 -9.10 4.69
C THR A 90 -0.82 -8.08 3.59
N ALA A 91 -0.16 -6.92 3.73
CA ALA A 91 -0.18 -5.87 2.71
C ALA A 91 0.38 -6.37 1.38
N LYS A 92 1.37 -7.28 1.42
CA LYS A 92 1.92 -7.93 0.22
C LYS A 92 0.87 -8.79 -0.47
N ASP A 93 0.18 -9.66 0.28
CA ASP A 93 -0.80 -10.56 -0.30
C ASP A 93 -1.96 -9.78 -0.92
N VAL A 94 -2.42 -8.70 -0.26
CA VAL A 94 -3.41 -7.78 -0.83
C VAL A 94 -2.87 -7.15 -2.12
N TRP A 95 -1.65 -6.64 -2.08
CA TRP A 95 -1.02 -5.97 -3.21
C TRP A 95 -0.88 -6.89 -4.44
N ASP A 96 -0.40 -8.11 -4.23
CA ASP A 96 -0.20 -9.11 -5.29
C ASP A 96 -1.55 -9.56 -5.87
N ALA A 97 -2.55 -9.82 -5.04
CA ALA A 97 -3.88 -10.23 -5.52
C ALA A 97 -4.55 -9.15 -6.38
N ILE A 98 -4.38 -7.87 -6.04
CA ILE A 98 -4.89 -6.76 -6.86
C ILE A 98 -4.10 -6.67 -8.17
N TRP A 99 -2.78 -6.80 -8.11
CA TRP A 99 -1.95 -6.84 -9.32
C TRP A 99 -2.43 -7.93 -10.26
N GLU A 100 -2.60 -9.16 -9.78
CA GLU A 100 -3.08 -10.29 -10.60
C GLU A 100 -4.48 -10.03 -11.20
N THR A 101 -5.37 -9.40 -10.43
CA THR A 101 -6.76 -9.17 -10.88
C THR A 101 -6.88 -8.04 -11.90
N TYR A 102 -6.09 -6.96 -11.76
CA TYR A 102 -6.33 -5.71 -12.47
C TYR A 102 -5.19 -5.27 -13.41
N SER A 103 -4.00 -5.88 -13.33
CA SER A 103 -2.87 -5.51 -14.21
C SER A 103 -3.13 -5.84 -15.69
N ASP A 104 -3.86 -6.93 -15.97
CA ASP A 104 -4.19 -7.35 -17.33
C ASP A 104 -5.52 -6.78 -17.85
N ALA A 105 -6.43 -6.39 -16.96
CA ALA A 105 -7.70 -5.75 -17.33
C ALA A 105 -7.48 -4.43 -18.09
N GLU A 106 -6.34 -3.77 -17.87
CA GLU A 106 -5.93 -2.54 -18.56
C GLU A 106 -5.38 -2.79 -19.99
N ASN A 107 -4.96 -4.03 -20.31
CA ASN A 107 -4.39 -4.39 -21.62
C ASN A 107 -5.42 -4.93 -22.62
N ALA A 108 -6.67 -5.15 -22.18
CA ALA A 108 -7.74 -5.75 -22.97
C ALA A 108 -8.75 -4.75 -23.56
N SER A 109 -8.45 -3.44 -23.53
CA SER A 109 -9.30 -2.38 -24.12
C SER A 109 -8.62 -1.66 -25.28
#